data_AF-A0A2U1W2B6-F1
#
_entry.id   AF-A0A2U1W2B6-F1
#
_cell.length_a   1.000
_cell.length_b   1.000
_cell.length_c   1.000
_cell.angle_alpha   90.00
_cell.angle_beta   90.00
_cell.angle_gamma   90.00
#
_symmetry.space_group_name_H-M   'P 1'
#
loop_
_entity.id
_entity.type
_entity.pdbx_description
1 polymer ?
#
loop_
_entity_poly.entity_id
_entity_poly.type
_entity_poly.pdbx_seq_one_letter_code
_entity_poly.pdbx_strand_id
1 'polypeptide(L)'
;MPYFPIIELTPQVSMLLARGALQLNPGQWVRGEKGRGRYLRTDPRTGVTYISWVRPDDDWRTAADRFHRACRKGFIGRYRPLYEAEKARREMARQLAELNRQEAEPELAF
;
A
#
# COMPACT_ATOMS: atom_id res chain seq x y z
N MET A 1 7.36 7.24 -27.22
CA MET A 1 7.28 6.63 -25.86
C MET A 1 7.65 5.16 -26.01
N PRO A 2 8.68 4.64 -25.30
CA PRO A 2 8.99 3.22 -25.36
C PRO A 2 7.81 2.47 -24.76
N TYR A 3 7.32 1.46 -25.48
CA TYR A 3 6.26 0.56 -25.05
C TYR A 3 6.70 -0.14 -23.75
N PHE A 4 6.28 0.37 -22.59
CA PHE A 4 6.39 -0.41 -21.37
C PHE A 4 5.36 -1.55 -21.47
N PRO A 5 5.76 -2.81 -21.29
CA PRO A 5 4.83 -3.92 -21.34
C PRO A 5 3.77 -3.71 -20.25
N ILE A 6 2.52 -3.61 -20.67
CA ILE A 6 1.36 -3.49 -19.78
C ILE A 6 0.90 -4.91 -19.46
N ILE A 7 0.86 -5.26 -18.18
CA ILE A 7 0.43 -6.58 -17.74
C ILE A 7 -1.08 -6.57 -17.58
N GLU A 8 -1.78 -7.49 -18.26
CA GLU A 8 -3.21 -7.66 -18.07
C GLU A 8 -3.50 -8.45 -16.80
N LEU A 9 -4.30 -7.86 -15.91
CA LEU A 9 -4.73 -8.46 -14.64
C LEU A 9 -5.92 -9.38 -14.89
N THR A 10 -5.66 -10.47 -15.59
CA THR A 10 -6.63 -11.56 -15.74
C THR A 10 -6.90 -12.21 -14.37
N PRO A 11 -7.97 -13.01 -14.25
CA PRO A 11 -8.21 -13.80 -13.05
C PRO A 11 -7.01 -14.68 -12.66
N GLN A 12 -6.31 -15.26 -13.65
CA GLN A 12 -5.13 -16.09 -13.43
C GLN A 12 -3.96 -15.27 -12.88
N VAL A 13 -3.66 -14.11 -13.47
CA VAL A 13 -2.59 -13.22 -12.99
C VAL A 13 -2.88 -12.74 -11.57
N SER A 14 -4.13 -12.39 -11.29
CA SER A 14 -4.57 -11.95 -9.96
C SER A 14 -4.42 -13.06 -8.93
N MET A 15 -4.78 -14.30 -9.28
CA MET A 15 -4.59 -15.47 -8.44
C MET A 15 -3.10 -15.73 -8.16
N LEU A 16 -2.23 -15.65 -9.18
CA LEU A 16 -0.78 -15.86 -9.01
C LEU A 16 -0.14 -14.79 -8.11
N LEU A 17 -0.60 -13.54 -8.24
CA LEU A 17 -0.18 -12.45 -7.36
C LEU A 17 -0.59 -12.69 -5.90
N ALA A 18 -1.84 -13.11 -5.68
CA ALA A 18 -2.37 -13.39 -4.35
C ALA A 18 -1.63 -14.56 -3.66
N ARG A 19 -1.20 -15.56 -4.44
CA ARG A 19 -0.43 -16.72 -3.96
C ARG A 19 1.07 -16.42 -3.78
N GLY A 20 1.54 -15.24 -4.18
CA GLY A 20 2.97 -14.89 -4.19
C GLY A 20 3.78 -15.64 -5.25
N ALA A 21 3.13 -16.40 -6.15
CA ALA A 21 3.76 -17.12 -7.25
C ALA A 21 4.18 -16.18 -8.40
N LEU A 22 3.56 -15.00 -8.48
CA LEU A 22 3.98 -13.90 -9.34
C LEU A 22 4.25 -12.67 -8.46
N GLN A 23 5.35 -11.98 -8.74
CA GLN A 23 5.66 -10.69 -8.11
C GLN A 23 5.81 -9.63 -9.19
N LEU A 24 5.04 -8.55 -9.03
CA LEU A 24 5.20 -7.35 -9.83
C LEU A 24 6.02 -6.31 -9.06
N ASN A 25 6.84 -5.57 -9.79
CA ASN A 25 7.54 -4.41 -9.29
C ASN A 25 6.56 -3.24 -9.13
N PRO A 26 6.58 -2.52 -7.99
CA PRO A 26 5.82 -1.29 -7.84
C PRO A 26 6.12 -0.32 -8.98
N GLY A 27 5.06 0.19 -9.62
CA GLY A 27 5.18 1.10 -10.77
C GLY A 27 5.07 0.42 -12.13
N GLN A 28 5.11 -0.92 -12.20
CA GLN A 28 4.78 -1.63 -13.44
C GLN A 28 3.36 -1.28 -13.89
N TRP A 29 3.23 -1.05 -15.20
CA TRP A 29 1.95 -0.75 -15.81
C TRP A 29 1.09 -2.01 -15.88
N VAL A 30 -0.15 -1.86 -15.46
CA VAL A 30 -1.16 -2.92 -15.46
C VAL A 30 -2.44 -2.43 -16.13
N ARG A 31 -3.20 -3.37 -16.69
CA ARG A 31 -4.55 -3.15 -17.21
C ARG A 31 -5.52 -4.09 -16.52
N GLY A 32 -6.69 -3.59 -16.14
CA GLY A 32 -7.79 -4.39 -15.61
C GLY A 32 -9.13 -3.75 -15.93
N GLU A 33 -10.18 -4.16 -15.22
CA GLU A 33 -11.55 -3.70 -15.45
C GLU A 33 -11.71 -2.17 -15.38
N LYS A 34 -10.94 -1.51 -14.50
CA LYS A 34 -10.95 -0.06 -14.30
C LYS A 34 -10.07 0.70 -15.30
N GLY A 35 -9.52 0.03 -16.32
CA GLY A 35 -8.65 0.62 -17.33
C GLY A 35 -7.17 0.39 -17.02
N ARG A 36 -6.35 1.44 -17.10
CA ARG A 36 -4.89 1.37 -16.92
C ARG A 36 -4.48 1.93 -15.56
N GLY A 37 -3.47 1.33 -14.97
CA GLY A 37 -2.94 1.77 -13.68
C GLY A 37 -1.51 1.34 -13.47
N ARG A 38 -0.95 1.73 -12.33
CA ARG A 38 0.35 1.23 -11.88
C ARG A 38 0.19 0.36 -10.66
N TYR A 39 0.81 -0.81 -10.71
CA TYR A 39 0.83 -1.76 -9.60
C TYR A 39 1.51 -1.14 -8.38
N LEU A 40 0.91 -1.34 -7.20
CA LEU A 40 1.47 -0.90 -5.93
C LEU A 40 2.01 -2.10 -5.16
N ARG A 41 1.11 -3.00 -4.74
CA ARG A 41 1.43 -4.23 -4.00
C ARG A 41 0.21 -5.14 -3.97
N THR A 42 0.42 -6.40 -3.62
CA THR A 42 -0.65 -7.30 -3.17
C THR A 42 -0.50 -7.51 -1.67
N ASP A 43 -1.58 -7.37 -0.92
CA ASP A 43 -1.59 -7.69 0.50
C ASP A 43 -1.56 -9.21 0.68
N PRO A 44 -0.51 -9.78 1.29
CA PRO A 44 -0.37 -11.22 1.42
C PRO A 44 -1.40 -11.86 2.36
N ARG A 45 -2.06 -11.07 3.23
CA ARG A 45 -3.07 -11.58 4.16
C ARG A 45 -4.42 -11.76 3.50
N THR A 46 -4.79 -10.80 2.64
CA THR A 46 -6.12 -10.72 2.03
C THR A 46 -6.12 -11.13 0.56
N GLY A 47 -4.95 -11.22 -0.07
CA GLY A 47 -4.80 -11.41 -1.52
C GLY A 47 -5.21 -10.18 -2.35
N VAL A 48 -5.59 -9.07 -1.71
CA VAL A 48 -6.06 -7.88 -2.41
C VAL A 48 -4.91 -7.17 -3.10
N THR A 49 -5.00 -7.02 -4.41
CA THR A 49 -4.05 -6.25 -5.21
C THR A 49 -4.43 -4.77 -5.24
N TYR A 50 -3.51 -3.92 -4.80
CA TYR A 50 -3.65 -2.47 -4.79
C TYR A 50 -2.99 -1.87 -6.03
N ILE A 51 -3.72 -0.99 -6.72
CA ILE A 51 -3.29 -0.37 -7.98
C ILE A 51 -3.65 1.11 -7.92
N SER A 52 -2.74 1.96 -8.37
CA SER A 52 -3.03 3.37 -8.64
C SER A 52 -3.56 3.51 -10.06
N TRP A 53 -4.89 3.49 -10.20
CA TRP A 53 -5.58 3.69 -11.48
C TRP A 53 -5.40 5.12 -12.01
N VAL A 54 -5.24 5.24 -13.32
CA VAL A 54 -5.25 6.51 -14.05
C VAL A 54 -6.70 6.95 -14.20
N ARG A 55 -7.00 8.22 -13.90
CA ARG A 55 -8.33 8.80 -14.17
C ARG A 55 -8.41 9.28 -15.61
N PRO A 56 -9.62 9.38 -16.18
CA PRO A 56 -9.81 9.84 -17.56
C PRO A 56 -9.10 11.16 -17.89
N ASP A 57 -9.11 12.11 -16.93
CA ASP A 57 -8.57 13.46 -17.12
C ASP A 57 -7.14 13.64 -16.59
N ASP A 58 -6.50 12.57 -16.10
CA ASP A 58 -5.13 12.69 -15.59
C ASP A 58 -4.14 12.82 -16.76
N ASP A 59 -3.36 13.90 -16.75
CA ASP A 59 -2.12 13.93 -17.51
C ASP A 59 -1.04 13.03 -16.86
N TRP A 60 0.07 12.84 -17.57
CA TRP A 60 1.15 11.97 -17.12
C TRP A 60 1.73 12.40 -15.76
N ARG A 61 1.77 13.71 -15.49
CA ARG A 61 2.36 14.29 -14.27
C ARG A 61 1.44 14.09 -13.09
N THR A 62 0.15 14.36 -13.26
CA THR A 62 -0.89 14.16 -12.26
C THR A 62 -0.99 12.69 -11.87
N ALA A 63 -0.94 11.80 -12.86
CA ALA A 63 -0.87 10.37 -12.61
C ALA A 63 0.39 10.01 -11.81
N ALA A 64 1.58 10.50 -12.21
CA ALA A 64 2.86 10.32 -11.51
C ALA A 64 2.78 10.73 -10.03
N ASP A 65 2.25 11.92 -9.75
CA ASP A 65 2.14 12.46 -8.39
C ASP A 65 1.13 11.66 -7.54
N ARG A 66 0.02 11.20 -8.12
CA ARG A 66 -0.91 10.33 -7.41
C ARG A 66 -0.25 9.01 -7.02
N PHE A 67 0.45 8.37 -7.95
CA PHE A 67 1.17 7.13 -7.67
C PHE A 67 2.23 7.34 -6.60
N HIS A 68 3.01 8.42 -6.68
CA HIS A 68 4.00 8.75 -5.65
C HIS A 68 3.36 8.90 -4.26
N ARG A 69 2.23 9.62 -4.16
CA ARG A 69 1.47 9.74 -2.91
C ARG A 69 0.94 8.40 -2.42
N ALA A 70 0.46 7.53 -3.31
CA ALA A 70 0.01 6.19 -2.96
C ALA A 70 1.16 5.32 -2.44
N CYS A 71 2.33 5.35 -3.09
CA CYS A 71 3.52 4.66 -2.62
C CYS A 71 4.00 5.17 -1.27
N ARG A 72 3.93 6.48 -1.02
CA ARG A 72 4.27 7.07 0.28
C ARG A 72 3.29 6.62 1.36
N LYS A 73 1.98 6.68 1.10
CA LYS A 73 0.93 6.28 2.06
C LYS A 73 0.96 4.77 2.35
N GLY A 74 1.18 3.96 1.33
CA GLY A 74 1.30 2.51 1.45
C GLY A 74 2.69 2.04 1.87
N PHE A 75 3.66 2.96 1.98
CA PHE A 75 5.06 2.67 2.25
C PHE A 75 5.64 1.58 1.32
N ILE A 76 5.60 1.83 0.02
CA ILE A 76 5.93 0.86 -1.02
C ILE A 76 7.27 1.22 -1.67
N GLY A 77 8.07 0.21 -2.02
CA GLY A 77 9.39 0.40 -2.63
C GLY A 77 10.32 1.18 -1.69
N ARG A 78 10.88 2.29 -2.18
CA ARG A 78 11.82 3.14 -1.39
C ARG A 78 11.24 3.70 -0.08
N TYR A 79 9.92 3.74 0.05
CA TYR A 79 9.25 4.24 1.25
C TYR A 79 9.00 3.15 2.30
N ARG A 80 9.23 1.88 1.98
CA ARG A 80 8.99 0.75 2.88
C ARG A 80 9.71 0.87 4.22
N PRO A 81 10.98 1.32 4.31
CA PRO A 81 11.64 1.51 5.60
C PRO A 81 10.91 2.50 6.53
N LEU A 82 10.22 3.49 5.97
CA LEU A 82 9.47 4.48 6.76
C LEU A 82 8.23 3.87 7.43
N TYR A 83 7.71 2.74 6.91
CA TYR A 83 6.59 2.04 7.54
C TYR A 83 6.97 1.49 8.91
N GLU A 84 8.11 0.82 9.00
CA GLU A 84 8.54 0.18 10.24
C GLU A 84 8.84 1.24 11.31
N ALA A 85 9.45 2.36 10.92
CA ALA A 85 9.63 3.51 11.80
C ALA A 85 8.29 4.10 12.29
N GLU A 86 7.32 4.29 11.40
CA GLU A 86 5.99 4.80 11.74
C GLU A 86 5.20 3.81 12.63
N LYS A 87 5.30 2.51 12.35
CA LYS A 87 4.70 1.44 13.15
C LYS A 87 5.25 1.45 14.58
N ALA A 88 6.58 1.52 14.72
CA ALA A 88 7.25 1.60 16.03
C ALA A 88 6.81 2.84 16.81
N ARG A 89 6.72 4.01 16.17
CA ARG A 89 6.22 5.24 16.83
C ARG A 89 4.79 5.09 17.33
N ARG A 90 3.90 4.47 16.55
CA ARG A 90 2.50 4.24 16.96
C ARG A 90 2.39 3.25 18.11
N GLU A 91 3.23 2.23 18.12
CA GLU A 91 3.27 1.25 19.20
C GLU A 91 3.74 1.88 20.51
N MET A 92 4.81 2.68 20.48
CA MET A 92 5.25 3.46 21.64
C MET A 92 4.17 4.43 22.13
N ALA A 93 3.49 5.14 21.23
CA ALA A 93 2.40 6.05 21.60
C ALA A 93 1.22 5.32 22.27
N ARG A 94 0.91 4.10 21.85
CA ARG A 94 -0.12 3.26 22.49
C ARG A 94 0.29 2.82 23.89
N GLN A 95 1.53 2.33 24.04
CA GLN A 95 2.06 1.91 25.34
C GLN A 95 2.06 3.07 26.34
N LEU A 96 2.49 4.27 25.91
CA LEU A 96 2.44 5.48 26.75
C LEU A 96 0.99 5.86 27.14
N ALA A 97 0.04 5.73 26.21
CA ALA A 97 -1.37 6.01 26.50
C ALA A 97 -1.99 4.97 27.47
N GLU A 98 -1.56 3.71 27.41
CA GLU A 98 -1.98 2.65 28.33
C GLU A 98 -1.38 2.85 29.73
N LEU A 99 -0.10 3.21 29.83
CA LEU A 99 0.56 3.54 31.10
C LEU A 99 -0.12 4.74 31.78
N ASN A 100 -0.35 5.83 31.03
CA ASN A 100 -1.06 7.00 31.57
C ASN A 100 -2.49 6.68 32.02
N ARG A 101 -3.16 5.70 31.40
CA ARG A 101 -4.49 5.25 31.83
C ARG A 101 -4.42 4.44 33.13
N GLN A 102 -3.41 3.59 33.28
CA GLN A 102 -3.19 2.81 34.51
C GLN A 102 -2.79 3.69 35.70
N GLU A 103 -2.00 4.75 35.48
CA GLU A 103 -1.66 5.73 36.51
C GLU A 103 -2.86 6.63 36.91
N ALA A 104 -3.86 6.79 36.03
CA ALA A 104 -5.06 7.58 36.29
C ALA A 104 -6.17 6.80 37.05
N GLU A 105 -6.04 5.48 37.18
CA GLU A 105 -6.92 4.63 38.01
C GLU A 105 -6.14 3.97 39.16
N PRO A 106 -5.53 4.71 40.11
CA PRO A 106 -5.07 4.09 41.33
C PRO A 106 -6.32 3.80 42.18
N GLU A 107 -6.77 2.55 42.15
CA GLU A 107 -7.57 1.89 43.17
C GLU A 107 -8.61 2.77 43.92
N LEU A 108 -9.88 2.72 43.46
CA LEU A 108 -11.01 2.61 44.39
C LEU A 108 -10.96 1.20 45.03
N ALA A 109 -9.90 0.91 45.77
CA ALA A 109 -9.82 -0.26 46.64
C ALA A 109 -9.80 0.23 48.08
N PHE A 110 -10.83 -0.21 48.81
CA PHE A 110 -11.18 0.00 50.21
C PHE A 110 -12.03 1.23 50.55
#